data_AF-M6ECD9-F1
#
_entry.id   AF-M6ECD9-F1
#
_cell.length_a   1.000
_cell.length_b   1.000
_cell.length_c   1.000
_cell.angle_alpha   90.00
_cell.angle_beta   90.00
_cell.angle_gamma   90.00
#
_symmetry.space_group_name_H-M   'P 1'
#
loop_
_entity.id
_entity.type
_entity.pdbx_description
1 polymer ?
#
loop_
_entity_poly.entity_id
_entity_poly.type
_entity_poly.pdbx_seq_one_letter_code
_entity_poly.pdbx_strand_id
1 'polypeptide(L)' 'TARRSGQPALVVALAEKASLRLHKKFRNLQLRGKTPQVMITAVSRELSGFLWAAMNLVA' A
#
# COMPACT_ATOMS: atom_id res chain seq x y z
N THR A 1 -11.64 8.82 -10.37
CA THR A 1 -12.18 7.52 -10.83
C THR A 1 -11.62 7.10 -12.19
N ALA A 2 -11.29 8.01 -13.11
CA ALA A 2 -10.67 7.69 -14.41
C ALA A 2 -9.44 6.74 -14.34
N ARG A 3 -8.58 6.90 -13.32
CA ARG A 3 -7.37 6.07 -13.12
C ARG A 3 -7.65 4.57 -12.92
N ARG A 4 -8.87 4.20 -12.53
CA ARG A 4 -9.27 2.81 -12.24
C ARG A 4 -10.13 2.20 -13.35
N SER A 5 -10.47 2.98 -14.38
CA SER A 5 -11.28 2.50 -15.49
C SER A 5 -10.56 1.37 -16.23
N GLY A 6 -11.27 0.27 -16.51
CA GLY A 6 -10.71 -0.91 -17.20
C GLY A 6 -9.74 -1.76 -16.38
N GLN A 7 -9.56 -1.48 -15.09
CA GLN A 7 -8.71 -2.30 -14.21
C GLN A 7 -9.49 -3.48 -13.62
N PRO A 8 -8.86 -4.66 -13.44
CA PRO A 8 -9.51 -5.79 -12.79
C PRO A 8 -9.99 -5.43 -11.38
N ALA A 9 -11.20 -5.88 -11.01
CA ALA A 9 -11.80 -5.56 -9.72
C ALA A 9 -10.92 -6.00 -8.54
N LEU A 10 -10.22 -7.14 -8.66
CA LEU A 10 -9.29 -7.65 -7.65
C LEU A 10 -8.09 -6.72 -7.44
N VAL A 11 -7.55 -6.12 -8.52
CA VAL A 11 -6.44 -5.16 -8.44
C VAL A 11 -6.90 -3.87 -7.77
N VAL A 12 -8.10 -3.40 -8.08
CA VAL A 12 -8.68 -2.21 -7.44
C VAL A 12 -8.89 -2.44 -5.94
N ALA A 13 -9.47 -3.57 -5.57
CA ALA A 13 -9.69 -3.95 -4.17
C ALA A 13 -8.35 -4.10 -3.41
N LEU A 14 -7.34 -4.70 -4.04
CA LEU A 14 -6.00 -4.79 -3.44
C LEU A 14 -5.37 -3.42 -3.23
N ALA A 15 -5.50 -2.50 -4.19
CA ALA A 15 -4.99 -1.14 -4.06
C ALA A 15 -5.69 -0.36 -2.93
N GLU A 16 -7.00 -0.54 -2.74
CA GLU A 16 -7.75 0.05 -1.63
C GLU A 16 -7.28 -0.49 -0.28
N LYS A 17 -7.12 -1.82 -0.17
CA LYS A 17 -6.56 -2.48 1.01
C LYS A 17 -5.15 -1.97 1.32
N ALA A 18 -4.31 -1.83 0.30
CA ALA A 18 -2.95 -1.30 0.43
C ALA A 18 -2.97 0.13 0.99
N SER A 19 -3.78 1.01 0.42
CA SER A 19 -3.88 2.41 0.87
C SER A 19 -4.23 2.52 2.35
N LEU A 20 -5.28 1.81 2.79
CA LEU A 20 -5.72 1.82 4.20
C LEU A 20 -4.64 1.27 5.14
N ARG A 21 -4.01 0.15 4.75
CA ARG A 21 -2.97 -0.52 5.52
C ARG A 21 -1.72 0.37 5.68
N LEU A 22 -1.22 0.94 4.60
CA LEU A 22 -0.01 1.76 4.58
C LEU A 22 -0.20 3.07 5.34
N HIS A 23 -1.35 3.74 5.20
CA HIS A 23 -1.67 4.94 5.99
C HIS A 23 -1.75 4.61 7.48
N LYS A 24 -2.41 3.50 7.85
CA LYS A 24 -2.46 3.05 9.25
C LYS A 24 -1.06 2.74 9.80
N LYS A 25 -0.21 2.08 9.01
CA LYS A 25 1.18 1.78 9.39
C LYS A 25 1.97 3.06 9.66
N PHE A 26 1.91 4.02 8.73
CA PHE A 26 2.59 5.31 8.87
C PHE A 26 2.13 6.03 10.13
N ARG A 27 0.81 6.21 10.30
CA ARG A 27 0.23 6.89 11.48
C ARG A 27 0.61 6.21 12.79
N ASN A 28 0.60 4.88 12.84
CA ASN A 28 1.00 4.14 14.04
C ASN A 28 2.48 4.33 14.40
N LEU A 29 3.37 4.41 13.40
CA LEU A 29 4.79 4.66 13.67
C LEU A 29 5.05 6.13 14.06
N GLN A 30 4.29 7.05 13.48
CA GLN A 30 4.33 8.47 13.83
C GLN A 30 3.91 8.69 15.29
N LEU A 31 2.80 8.08 15.72
CA LEU A 31 2.33 8.11 17.11
C LEU A 31 3.33 7.49 18.10
N ARG A 32 4.20 6.58 17.61
CA ARG A 32 5.29 5.98 18.40
C ARG A 32 6.59 6.80 18.36
N GLY A 33 6.58 8.00 17.77
CA GLY A 33 7.74 8.89 17.70
C GLY A 33 8.90 8.35 16.85
N LYS A 34 8.63 7.48 15.87
CA LYS A 34 9.70 6.95 15.00
C LYS A 34 10.19 8.03 14.03
N THR A 35 11.47 7.97 13.68
CA THR A 35 12.06 8.91 12.72
C THR A 35 11.42 8.75 11.34
N PRO A 36 11.35 9.82 10.53
CA PRO A 36 10.79 9.77 9.19
C PRO A 36 11.38 8.66 8.32
N GLN A 37 12.68 8.41 8.42
CA GLN A 37 13.39 7.37 7.68
C GLN A 37 12.82 5.98 8.01
N VAL A 38 12.63 5.66 9.30
CA VAL A 38 12.07 4.38 9.72
C VAL A 38 10.63 4.24 9.22
N MET A 39 9.84 5.30 9.29
CA MET A 39 8.45 5.29 8.81
C MET A 39 8.37 5.05 7.31
N ILE A 40 9.13 5.82 6.52
CA ILE A 40 9.16 5.73 5.06
C ILE A 40 9.64 4.34 4.64
N THR A 41 10.77 3.85 5.19
CA THR A 41 11.29 2.52 4.83
C THR A 41 10.30 1.41 5.17
N ALA A 42 9.61 1.47 6.32
CA ALA A 42 8.62 0.48 6.69
C ALA A 42 7.42 0.46 5.73
N VAL A 43 6.93 1.64 5.33
CA VAL A 43 5.84 1.79 4.35
C VAL A 43 6.26 1.32 2.96
N SER A 44 7.46 1.70 2.50
CA SER A 44 7.97 1.30 1.18
C SER A 44 8.13 -0.22 1.06
N ARG A 45 8.66 -0.89 2.11
CA ARG A 45 8.78 -2.36 2.13
C ARG A 45 7.43 -3.05 2.01
N GLU A 46 6.43 -2.55 2.72
CA GLU A 46 5.08 -3.11 2.68
C GLU A 46 4.39 -2.82 1.33
N LEU A 47 4.63 -1.64 0.74
CA LEU A 47 4.16 -1.30 -0.61
C LEU A 47 4.71 -2.24 -1.67
N SER A 48 6.00 -2.59 -1.63
CA SER A 48 6.60 -3.56 -2.56
C SER A 48 5.89 -4.91 -2.54
N GLY A 49 5.46 -5.38 -1.36
CA GLY A 49 4.66 -6.60 -1.24
C GLY A 49 3.28 -6.49 -1.90
N PHE A 50 2.62 -5.34 -1.77
CA PHE A 50 1.34 -5.09 -2.48
C PHE A 50 1.50 -5.03 -4.00
N LEU A 51 2.60 -4.45 -4.50
CA LEU A 51 2.89 -4.43 -5.94
C LEU A 51 3.13 -5.83 -6.48
N TRP A 52 3.90 -6.65 -5.75
CA TRP A 52 4.10 -8.05 -6.12
C TRP A 52 2.78 -8.82 -6.16
N ALA A 53 1.93 -8.68 -5.13
CA ALA A 53 0.62 -9.32 -5.12
C ALA A 53 -0.26 -8.85 -6.29
N ALA A 54 -0.22 -7.56 -6.64
CA ALA A 54 -0.98 -7.03 -7.79
C ALA A 54 -0.52 -7.64 -9.12
N MET A 55 0.79 -7.82 -9.32
CA MET A 55 1.33 -8.46 -10.52
C MET A 55 0.88 -9.91 -10.66
N ASN A 56 0.80 -10.65 -9.55
CA ASN A 56 0.35 -12.04 -9.53
C ASN A 56 -1.17 -12.21 -9.67
N LEU A 57 -1.96 -11.15 -9.47
CA LEU A 57 -3.41 -11.17 -9.71
C LEU A 57 -3.78 -10.91 -11.17
N VAL A 58 -2.82 -10.44 -11.97
CA VAL A 58 -3.02 -10.08 -13.40
C VAL A 58 -2.34 -11.09 -14.33
N ALA A 59 -1.38 -11.87 -13.82
CA ALA A 59 -0.79 -13.01 -14.50
C ALA A 59 -1.77 -14.19 -14.57
#